data_AF-A0A971RXP2-F1
#
_entry.id   AF-A0A971RXP2-F1
#
_cell.length_a   1.000
_cell.length_b   1.000
_cell.length_c   1.000
_cell.angle_alpha   90.00
_cell.angle_beta   90.00
_cell.angle_gamma   90.00
#
_symmetry.space_group_name_H-M   'P 1'
#
loop_
_entity.id
_entity.type
_entity.pdbx_description
1 polymer ?
#
loop_
_entity_poly.entity_id
_entity_poly.type
_entity_poly.pdbx_seq_one_letter_code
_entity_poly.pdbx_strand_id
1 'polypeptide(L)'
;MEIQTLLEKTRVMHQLLQKAASNALDFETIAGELKDVIGCNVYIVGKKGVLLGQSCMEADSLFGPEDLENKQFSEECTQWIFGFTQTEINLQRENHYIILAPIISSGDRLGTLVYTRKGQPFNPSEVILSEYGSSVAGMQIMKIVNQRIENEARKKTVVQLALEVLSYSELEAVKYIFNEIEGNEGFLVASKLAEQYKLTRSVIVNALRKLESAGVIDARSLGMKGTYIKVLNDYLYEELAQV
;
A
#
# COMPACT_ATOMS: atom_id res chain seq x y z
N MET A 1 -9.06 -39.63 -12.69
CA MET A 1 -8.43 -38.63 -13.58
C MET A 1 -8.72 -37.22 -13.10
N GLU A 2 -9.99 -36.82 -12.88
CA GLU A 2 -10.35 -35.49 -12.34
C GLU A 2 -9.68 -35.12 -11.01
N ILE A 3 -9.58 -36.05 -10.05
CA ILE A 3 -8.89 -35.81 -8.77
C ILE A 3 -7.40 -35.50 -8.95
N GLN A 4 -6.73 -36.15 -9.91
CA GLN A 4 -5.31 -35.88 -10.18
C GLN A 4 -5.11 -34.48 -10.76
N THR A 5 -5.96 -34.07 -11.70
CA THR A 5 -5.93 -32.74 -12.30
C THR A 5 -6.22 -31.64 -11.26
N LEU A 6 -7.21 -31.85 -10.38
CA LEU A 6 -7.47 -30.90 -9.30
C LEU A 6 -6.29 -30.81 -8.33
N LEU A 7 -5.67 -31.93 -7.97
CA LEU A 7 -4.52 -31.94 -7.08
C LEU A 7 -3.33 -31.16 -7.66
N GLU A 8 -3.06 -31.29 -8.96
CA GLU A 8 -2.02 -30.52 -9.65
C GLU A 8 -2.31 -29.02 -9.61
N LYS A 9 -3.54 -28.61 -9.92
CA LYS A 9 -3.97 -27.21 -9.81
C LYS A 9 -3.83 -26.68 -8.39
N THR A 10 -4.23 -27.46 -7.38
CA THR A 10 -4.08 -27.08 -5.97
C THR A 10 -2.61 -26.93 -5.57
N ARG A 11 -1.69 -27.73 -6.11
CA ARG A 11 -0.24 -27.56 -5.87
C ARG A 11 0.27 -26.25 -6.44
N VAL A 12 -0.16 -25.86 -7.63
CA VAL A 12 0.18 -24.54 -8.22
C VAL A 12 -0.35 -23.42 -7.32
N MET A 13 -1.61 -23.50 -6.90
CA MET A 13 -2.20 -22.54 -5.98
C MET A 13 -1.43 -22.44 -4.65
N HIS A 14 -0.99 -23.57 -4.11
CA HIS A 14 -0.19 -23.59 -2.88
C HIS A 14 1.17 -22.93 -3.06
N GLN A 15 1.83 -23.14 -4.19
CA GLN A 15 3.09 -22.46 -4.52
C GLN A 15 2.88 -20.93 -4.64
N LEU A 16 1.77 -20.49 -5.25
CA LEU A 16 1.42 -19.07 -5.29
C LEU A 16 1.23 -18.49 -3.90
N LEU A 17 0.55 -19.20 -3.01
CA LEU A 17 0.38 -18.80 -1.61
C LEU A 17 1.73 -18.67 -0.88
N GLN A 18 2.63 -19.64 -1.04
CA GLN A 18 3.98 -19.59 -0.45
C GLN A 18 4.81 -18.41 -1.00
N LYS A 19 4.70 -18.13 -2.30
CA LYS A 19 5.35 -16.96 -2.91
C LYS A 19 4.77 -15.65 -2.41
N ALA A 20 3.45 -15.54 -2.25
CA ALA A 20 2.79 -14.37 -1.66
C ALA A 20 3.23 -14.15 -0.19
N ALA A 21 3.38 -15.23 0.58
CA ALA A 21 3.90 -15.15 1.95
C ALA A 21 5.34 -14.62 2.00
N SER A 22 6.23 -15.15 1.15
CA SER A 22 7.67 -14.84 1.18
C SER A 22 8.05 -13.55 0.45
N ASN A 23 7.58 -13.33 -0.78
CA ASN A 23 7.88 -12.16 -1.61
C ASN A 23 6.65 -11.29 -1.88
N ALA A 24 6.84 -10.01 -2.18
CA ALA A 24 5.72 -9.17 -2.64
C ALA A 24 5.45 -9.54 -4.11
N LEU A 25 4.39 -10.32 -4.36
CA LEU A 25 3.91 -10.57 -5.71
C LEU A 25 3.07 -9.39 -6.21
N ASP A 26 3.27 -9.01 -7.46
CA ASP A 26 2.34 -8.09 -8.09
C ASP A 26 0.97 -8.75 -8.30
N PHE A 27 -0.11 -7.97 -8.17
CA PHE A 27 -1.47 -8.46 -8.35
C PHE A 27 -1.72 -8.91 -9.79
N GLU A 28 -1.05 -8.32 -10.78
CA GLU A 28 -1.13 -8.74 -12.18
C GLU A 28 -0.60 -10.18 -12.34
N THR A 29 0.49 -10.53 -11.66
CA THR A 29 1.04 -11.90 -11.65
C THR A 29 0.07 -12.88 -11.00
N ILE A 30 -0.53 -12.51 -9.87
CA ILE A 30 -1.53 -13.36 -9.20
C ILE A 30 -2.73 -13.58 -10.13
N ALA A 31 -3.25 -12.53 -10.74
CA ALA A 31 -4.39 -12.63 -11.65
C ALA A 31 -4.08 -13.52 -12.86
N GLY A 32 -2.86 -13.42 -13.43
CA GLY A 32 -2.40 -14.28 -14.53
C GLY A 32 -2.34 -15.75 -14.16
N GLU A 33 -1.73 -16.08 -13.02
CA GLU A 33 -1.62 -17.45 -12.56
C GLU A 33 -3.00 -18.06 -12.21
N LEU A 34 -3.89 -17.27 -11.60
CA LEU A 34 -5.28 -17.69 -11.35
C LEU A 34 -6.06 -17.94 -12.66
N LYS A 35 -5.85 -17.09 -13.67
CA LYS A 35 -6.42 -17.27 -15.01
C LYS A 35 -5.95 -18.58 -15.63
N ASP A 36 -4.66 -18.89 -15.55
CA ASP A 36 -4.09 -20.11 -16.15
C ASP A 36 -4.58 -21.37 -15.43
N VAL A 37 -4.70 -21.32 -14.10
CA VAL A 37 -5.19 -22.45 -13.30
C VAL A 37 -6.67 -22.73 -13.56
N ILE A 38 -7.51 -21.69 -13.61
CA ILE A 38 -8.97 -21.84 -13.70
C ILE A 38 -9.46 -21.83 -15.16
N GLY A 39 -8.76 -21.16 -16.07
CA GLY A 39 -9.15 -21.00 -17.46
C GLY A 39 -10.25 -19.96 -17.65
N CYS A 40 -10.13 -18.80 -17.00
CA CYS A 40 -11.13 -17.72 -17.04
C CYS A 40 -10.50 -16.34 -16.84
N ASN A 41 -11.24 -15.27 -17.12
CA ASN A 41 -10.78 -13.91 -16.84
C ASN A 41 -10.86 -13.63 -15.34
N VAL A 42 -9.87 -12.93 -14.79
CA VAL A 42 -9.73 -12.66 -13.36
C VAL A 42 -9.56 -11.17 -13.12
N TYR A 43 -10.28 -10.63 -12.14
CA TYR A 43 -10.14 -9.26 -11.65
C TYR A 43 -10.00 -9.27 -10.12
N ILE A 44 -9.00 -8.59 -9.61
CA ILE A 44 -8.77 -8.40 -8.17
C ILE A 44 -9.23 -6.99 -7.82
N VAL A 45 -10.35 -6.88 -7.11
CA VAL A 45 -10.97 -5.59 -6.79
C VAL A 45 -10.77 -5.27 -5.31
N GLY A 46 -10.18 -4.12 -5.01
CA GLY A 46 -10.02 -3.62 -3.65
C GLY A 46 -11.30 -3.04 -3.06
N LYS A 47 -11.33 -2.84 -1.73
CA LYS A 47 -12.50 -2.35 -0.96
C LYS A 47 -13.22 -1.12 -1.54
N LYS A 48 -12.49 -0.24 -2.23
CA LYS A 48 -13.00 1.03 -2.77
C LYS A 48 -13.34 0.96 -4.28
N GLY A 49 -13.41 -0.23 -4.86
CA GLY A 49 -13.61 -0.39 -6.30
C GLY A 49 -12.35 -0.17 -7.14
N VAL A 50 -11.18 0.00 -6.52
CA VAL A 50 -9.90 0.09 -7.24
C VAL A 50 -9.54 -1.29 -7.77
N LEU A 51 -9.27 -1.41 -9.06
CA LEU A 51 -8.72 -2.61 -9.67
C LEU A 51 -7.23 -2.74 -9.31
N LEU A 52 -6.93 -3.75 -8.49
CA LEU A 52 -5.57 -4.04 -8.02
C LEU A 52 -4.76 -4.80 -9.08
N GLY A 53 -5.40 -5.72 -9.80
CA GLY A 53 -4.81 -6.46 -10.90
C GLY A 53 -5.86 -7.19 -11.73
N GLN A 54 -5.55 -7.46 -12.99
CA GLN A 54 -6.42 -8.14 -13.92
C GLN A 54 -5.66 -9.08 -14.85
N SER A 55 -6.31 -10.17 -15.23
CA SER A 55 -5.87 -10.97 -16.35
C SER A 55 -7.09 -11.38 -17.15
N CYS A 56 -7.30 -10.70 -18.27
CA CYS A 56 -8.43 -10.93 -19.16
C CYS A 56 -7.97 -10.98 -20.61
N MET A 57 -8.81 -11.53 -21.49
CA MET A 57 -8.70 -11.29 -22.93
C MET A 57 -9.69 -10.18 -23.30
N GLU A 58 -9.24 -9.10 -23.94
CA GLU A 58 -10.07 -7.91 -24.20
C GLU A 58 -11.39 -8.24 -24.94
N ALA A 59 -11.35 -9.17 -25.90
CA ALA A 59 -12.53 -9.62 -26.64
C ALA A 59 -13.60 -10.33 -25.77
N ASP A 60 -13.21 -10.80 -24.58
CA ASP A 60 -14.04 -11.54 -23.65
C ASP A 60 -14.19 -10.83 -22.29
N SER A 61 -13.90 -9.53 -22.22
CA SER A 61 -14.13 -8.75 -21.01
C SER A 61 -15.63 -8.64 -20.72
N LEU A 62 -16.01 -8.87 -19.46
CA LEU A 62 -17.34 -8.57 -18.95
C LEU A 62 -17.52 -7.06 -18.71
N PHE A 63 -16.46 -6.38 -18.29
CA PHE A 63 -16.52 -4.98 -17.88
C PHE A 63 -16.10 -4.09 -19.04
N GLY A 64 -17.02 -3.22 -19.45
CA GLY A 64 -16.76 -2.22 -20.48
C GLY A 64 -16.12 -0.95 -19.92
N PRO A 65 -15.82 0.04 -20.77
CA PRO A 65 -15.28 1.34 -20.34
C PRO A 65 -16.19 2.10 -19.36
N GLU A 66 -17.51 1.90 -19.44
CA GLU A 66 -18.49 2.52 -18.51
C GLU A 66 -18.45 1.88 -17.11
N ASP A 67 -18.05 0.60 -17.03
CA ASP A 67 -17.93 -0.11 -15.75
C ASP A 67 -16.58 0.13 -15.08
N LEU A 68 -15.52 0.32 -15.87
CA LEU A 68 -14.14 0.39 -15.41
C LEU A 68 -13.35 1.44 -16.21
N GLU A 69 -13.03 2.56 -15.56
CA GLU A 69 -12.23 3.65 -16.14
C GLU A 69 -11.01 3.90 -15.25
N ASN A 70 -9.81 4.06 -15.84
CA ASN A 70 -8.57 4.38 -15.11
C ASN A 70 -8.29 3.48 -13.87
N LYS A 71 -8.52 2.16 -14.00
CA LYS A 71 -8.42 1.17 -12.90
C LYS A 71 -9.40 1.40 -11.74
N GLN A 72 -10.49 2.13 -11.96
CA GLN A 72 -11.54 2.36 -10.97
C GLN A 72 -12.87 1.86 -11.50
N PHE A 73 -13.50 0.94 -10.77
CA PHE A 73 -14.86 0.52 -11.07
C PHE A 73 -15.86 1.64 -10.75
N SER A 74 -16.92 1.72 -11.56
CA SER A 74 -18.06 2.60 -11.31
C SER A 74 -18.68 2.30 -9.93
N GLU A 75 -19.38 3.29 -9.36
CA GLU A 75 -20.03 3.11 -8.06
C GLU A 75 -21.07 1.99 -8.09
N GLU A 76 -21.83 1.89 -9.19
CA GLU A 76 -22.82 0.83 -9.40
C GLU A 76 -22.17 -0.56 -9.41
N CYS A 77 -21.11 -0.75 -10.20
CA CYS A 77 -20.38 -2.02 -10.24
C CYS A 77 -19.74 -2.35 -8.89
N THR A 78 -19.18 -1.34 -8.21
CA THR A 78 -18.58 -1.51 -6.89
C THR A 78 -19.63 -1.96 -5.87
N GLN A 79 -20.80 -1.31 -5.82
CA GLN A 79 -21.89 -1.69 -4.92
C GLN A 79 -22.40 -3.09 -5.21
N TRP A 80 -22.56 -3.45 -6.48
CA TRP A 80 -22.97 -4.79 -6.88
C TRP A 80 -21.96 -5.86 -6.43
N ILE A 81 -20.67 -5.68 -6.72
CA ILE A 81 -19.61 -6.62 -6.34
C ILE A 81 -19.52 -6.76 -4.81
N PHE A 82 -19.62 -5.65 -4.07
CA PHE A 82 -19.53 -5.63 -2.62
C PHE A 82 -20.83 -6.01 -1.89
N GLY A 83 -21.94 -6.13 -2.60
CA GLY A 83 -23.21 -6.61 -2.03
C GLY A 83 -23.15 -8.05 -1.53
N PHE A 84 -22.28 -8.88 -2.11
CA PHE A 84 -22.16 -10.30 -1.79
C PHE A 84 -21.12 -10.55 -0.70
N THR A 85 -21.52 -11.12 0.43
CA THR A 85 -20.64 -11.38 1.59
C THR A 85 -20.06 -12.80 1.62
N GLN A 86 -20.58 -13.70 0.78
CA GLN A 86 -20.11 -15.06 0.59
C GLN A 86 -19.76 -15.28 -0.88
N THR A 87 -19.10 -16.40 -1.17
CA THR A 87 -18.79 -16.78 -2.54
C THR A 87 -20.08 -17.05 -3.30
N GLU A 88 -20.38 -16.23 -4.29
CA GLU A 88 -21.46 -16.49 -5.23
C GLU A 88 -20.92 -17.14 -6.50
N ILE A 89 -21.60 -18.18 -6.96
CA ILE A 89 -21.14 -19.01 -8.06
C ILE A 89 -22.09 -18.93 -9.24
N ASN A 90 -21.54 -18.93 -10.45
CA ASN A 90 -22.30 -19.00 -11.70
C ASN A 90 -23.39 -17.92 -11.85
N LEU A 91 -23.17 -16.72 -11.30
CA LEU A 91 -24.01 -15.56 -11.61
C LEU A 91 -23.93 -15.29 -13.11
N GLN A 92 -25.05 -14.98 -13.74
CA GLN A 92 -25.12 -14.81 -15.18
C GLN A 92 -25.35 -13.35 -15.56
N ARG A 93 -24.48 -12.79 -16.40
CA ARG A 93 -24.62 -11.44 -16.99
C ARG A 93 -24.05 -11.47 -18.40
N GLU A 94 -24.82 -11.00 -19.38
CA GLU A 94 -24.35 -10.84 -20.78
C GLU A 94 -23.64 -12.09 -21.34
N ASN A 95 -24.24 -13.27 -21.12
CA ASN A 95 -23.70 -14.58 -21.53
C ASN A 95 -22.38 -15.00 -20.85
N HIS A 96 -21.96 -14.30 -19.80
CA HIS A 96 -20.88 -14.70 -18.91
C HIS A 96 -21.42 -15.38 -17.67
N TYR A 97 -20.70 -16.40 -17.22
CA TYR A 97 -20.78 -16.94 -15.88
C TYR A 97 -19.72 -16.27 -15.02
N ILE A 98 -20.10 -15.96 -13.78
CA ILE A 98 -19.31 -15.15 -12.86
C ILE A 98 -19.21 -15.86 -11.51
N ILE A 99 -18.01 -15.88 -10.94
CA ILE A 99 -17.81 -16.15 -9.51
C ILE A 99 -17.38 -14.85 -8.84
N LEU A 100 -18.06 -14.49 -7.75
CA LEU A 100 -17.63 -13.43 -6.85
C LEU A 100 -17.13 -14.08 -5.58
N ALA A 101 -15.82 -14.06 -5.34
CA ALA A 101 -15.19 -14.62 -4.15
C ALA A 101 -14.69 -13.48 -3.26
N PRO A 102 -15.39 -13.15 -2.14
CA PRO A 102 -14.95 -12.12 -1.21
C PRO A 102 -13.55 -12.42 -0.67
N ILE A 103 -12.70 -11.39 -0.62
CA ILE A 103 -11.38 -11.47 -0.01
C ILE A 103 -11.50 -10.98 1.43
N ILE A 104 -11.41 -11.90 2.38
CA ILE A 104 -11.57 -11.62 3.81
C ILE A 104 -10.27 -12.01 4.53
N SER A 105 -9.78 -11.12 5.40
CA SER A 105 -8.65 -11.43 6.30
C SER A 105 -8.92 -10.85 7.67
N SER A 106 -8.65 -11.61 8.73
CA SER A 106 -8.85 -11.19 10.12
C SER A 106 -10.27 -10.66 10.45
N GLY A 107 -11.29 -11.10 9.70
CA GLY A 107 -12.67 -10.63 9.84
C GLY A 107 -13.03 -9.41 8.99
N ASP A 108 -12.05 -8.75 8.37
CA ASP A 108 -12.26 -7.60 7.51
C ASP A 108 -12.33 -8.00 6.03
N ARG A 109 -13.32 -7.45 5.31
CA ARG A 109 -13.38 -7.56 3.85
C ARG A 109 -12.40 -6.58 3.21
N LEU A 110 -11.37 -7.14 2.57
CA LEU A 110 -10.30 -6.41 1.90
C LEU A 110 -10.62 -6.10 0.44
N GLY A 111 -11.43 -6.97 -0.19
CA GLY A 111 -11.69 -6.91 -1.61
C GLY A 111 -12.64 -8.01 -2.09
N THR A 112 -12.65 -8.21 -3.40
CA THR A 112 -13.37 -9.29 -4.08
C THR A 112 -12.56 -9.76 -5.29
N LEU A 113 -12.41 -11.08 -5.43
CA LEU A 113 -11.96 -11.70 -6.67
C LEU A 113 -13.15 -11.96 -7.56
N VAL A 114 -13.08 -11.50 -8.80
CA VAL A 114 -14.12 -11.69 -9.80
C VAL A 114 -13.56 -12.59 -10.90
N TYR A 115 -14.17 -13.75 -11.08
CA TYR A 115 -13.85 -14.68 -12.16
C TYR A 115 -14.96 -14.65 -13.18
N THR A 116 -14.64 -14.52 -14.47
CA THR A 116 -15.65 -14.44 -15.54
C THR A 116 -15.27 -15.32 -16.73
N ARG A 117 -16.25 -16.03 -17.30
CA ARG A 117 -16.07 -16.86 -18.50
C ARG A 117 -17.35 -16.87 -19.34
N LYS A 118 -17.23 -16.76 -20.67
CA LYS A 118 -18.38 -16.87 -21.58
C LYS A 118 -18.83 -18.32 -21.77
N GLY A 119 -20.14 -18.54 -21.85
CA GLY A 119 -20.75 -19.76 -22.40
C GLY A 119 -20.64 -21.05 -21.57
N GLN A 120 -19.76 -21.12 -20.56
CA GLN A 120 -19.61 -22.32 -19.73
C GLN A 120 -19.62 -22.00 -18.22
N PRO A 121 -20.53 -22.61 -17.44
CA PRO A 121 -20.54 -22.45 -15.99
C PRO A 121 -19.29 -23.07 -15.35
N PHE A 122 -18.92 -22.55 -14.20
CA PHE A 122 -17.86 -23.09 -13.36
C PHE A 122 -18.29 -24.38 -12.68
N ASN A 123 -17.42 -25.38 -12.73
CA ASN A 123 -17.62 -26.65 -12.03
C ASN A 123 -17.21 -26.54 -10.54
N PRO A 124 -17.59 -27.50 -9.68
CA PRO A 124 -17.27 -27.45 -8.25
C PRO A 124 -15.76 -27.36 -7.94
N SER A 125 -14.92 -27.99 -8.76
CA SER A 125 -13.46 -27.94 -8.58
C SER A 125 -12.90 -26.54 -8.86
N GLU A 126 -13.40 -25.86 -9.90
CA GLU A 126 -13.06 -24.47 -10.21
C GLU A 126 -13.53 -23.50 -9.11
N VAL A 127 -14.72 -23.74 -8.54
CA VAL A 127 -15.23 -22.97 -7.40
C VAL A 127 -14.30 -23.10 -6.18
N ILE A 128 -13.86 -24.32 -5.84
CA ILE A 128 -12.92 -24.52 -4.72
C ILE A 128 -11.60 -23.77 -4.96
N LEU A 129 -11.06 -23.84 -6.18
CA LEU A 129 -9.84 -23.12 -6.55
C LEU A 129 -10.03 -21.59 -6.48
N SER A 130 -11.22 -21.10 -6.81
CA SER A 130 -11.55 -19.67 -6.76
C SER A 130 -11.51 -19.09 -5.34
N GLU A 131 -11.99 -19.85 -4.34
CA GLU A 131 -11.89 -19.49 -2.92
C GLU A 131 -10.45 -19.61 -2.40
N TYR A 132 -9.70 -20.60 -2.87
CA TYR A 132 -8.27 -20.65 -2.57
C TYR A 132 -7.55 -19.41 -3.11
N GLY A 133 -7.94 -18.95 -4.31
CA GLY A 133 -7.46 -17.70 -4.89
C GLY A 133 -7.76 -16.49 -4.03
N SER A 134 -8.94 -16.41 -3.39
CA SER A 134 -9.28 -15.29 -2.51
C SER A 134 -8.40 -15.27 -1.27
N SER A 135 -8.02 -16.44 -0.75
CA SER A 135 -7.04 -16.56 0.34
C SER A 135 -5.64 -16.07 -0.07
N VAL A 136 -5.18 -16.44 -1.28
CA VAL A 136 -3.88 -15.99 -1.82
C VAL A 136 -3.87 -14.46 -1.98
N ALA A 137 -4.92 -13.89 -2.58
CA ALA A 137 -5.04 -12.45 -2.76
C ALA A 137 -5.13 -11.73 -1.41
N GLY A 138 -5.88 -12.27 -0.44
CA GLY A 138 -6.00 -11.72 0.91
C GLY A 138 -4.65 -11.66 1.63
N MET A 139 -3.85 -12.72 1.55
CA MET A 139 -2.49 -12.73 2.08
C MET A 139 -1.61 -11.64 1.45
N GLN A 140 -1.71 -11.46 0.13
CA GLN A 140 -0.92 -10.44 -0.56
C GLN A 140 -1.35 -9.01 -0.20
N ILE A 141 -2.65 -8.74 -0.09
CA ILE A 141 -3.15 -7.44 0.36
C ILE A 141 -2.65 -7.16 1.78
N MET A 142 -2.78 -8.11 2.71
CA MET A 142 -2.32 -7.93 4.09
C MET A 142 -0.82 -7.70 4.19
N LYS A 143 -0.03 -8.34 3.34
CA LYS A 143 1.41 -8.11 3.30
C LYS A 143 1.76 -6.68 2.93
N ILE A 144 1.12 -6.12 1.89
CA ILE A 144 1.34 -4.74 1.48
C ILE A 144 0.91 -3.77 2.59
N VAL A 145 -0.22 -4.02 3.24
CA VAL A 145 -0.70 -3.22 4.37
C VAL A 145 0.29 -3.28 5.54
N ASN A 146 0.76 -4.46 5.91
CA ASN A 146 1.73 -4.63 7.00
C ASN A 146 3.07 -3.96 6.69
N GLN A 147 3.58 -4.09 5.47
CA GLN A 147 4.80 -3.40 5.03
C GLN A 147 4.65 -1.88 5.10
N ARG A 148 3.47 -1.35 4.75
CA ARG A 148 3.19 0.07 4.87
C ARG A 148 3.21 0.51 6.34
N ILE A 149 2.52 -0.23 7.22
CA ILE A 149 2.50 0.05 8.66
C ILE A 149 3.91 0.00 9.25
N GLU A 150 4.70 -1.02 8.89
CA GLU A 150 6.09 -1.15 9.36
C GLU A 150 6.97 0.01 8.87
N ASN A 151 6.82 0.42 7.61
CA ASN A 151 7.55 1.56 7.06
C ASN A 151 7.15 2.88 7.73
N GLU A 152 5.86 3.10 7.97
CA GLU A 152 5.35 4.28 8.70
C GLU A 152 5.88 4.29 10.15
N ALA A 153 5.83 3.16 10.86
CA ALA A 153 6.40 3.01 12.20
C ALA A 153 7.91 3.27 12.21
N ARG A 154 8.65 2.72 11.24
CA ARG A 154 10.10 2.94 11.11
C ARG A 154 10.42 4.41 10.88
N LYS A 155 9.67 5.11 10.03
CA LYS A 155 9.84 6.56 9.82
C LYS A 155 9.64 7.33 11.13
N LYS A 156 8.63 7.02 11.93
CA LYS A 156 8.42 7.64 13.25
C LYS A 156 9.59 7.36 14.19
N THR A 157 10.01 6.10 14.31
CA THR A 157 11.13 5.70 15.18
C THR A 157 12.43 6.42 14.83
N VAL A 158 12.74 6.62 13.54
CA VAL A 158 13.95 7.37 13.12
C VAL A 158 13.92 8.80 13.65
N VAL A 159 12.78 9.48 13.61
CA VAL A 159 12.63 10.83 14.15
C VAL A 159 12.78 10.83 15.66
N GLN A 160 12.10 9.92 16.36
CA GLN A 160 12.17 9.80 17.82
C GLN A 160 13.61 9.62 18.31
N LEU A 161 14.34 8.65 17.74
CA LEU A 161 15.74 8.41 18.07
C LEU A 161 16.62 9.64 17.78
N ALA A 162 16.36 10.35 16.68
CA ALA A 162 17.10 11.57 16.35
C ALA A 162 16.87 12.68 17.38
N LEU A 163 15.64 12.83 17.88
CA LEU A 163 15.30 13.80 18.93
C LEU A 163 15.89 13.42 20.29
N GLU A 164 15.91 12.13 20.65
CA GLU A 164 16.49 11.65 21.91
C GLU A 164 18.02 11.88 22.02
N VAL A 165 18.73 11.95 20.89
CA VAL A 165 20.18 12.24 20.85
C VAL A 165 20.49 13.73 21.04
N LEU A 166 19.48 14.60 20.94
CA LEU A 166 19.63 16.03 21.18
C LEU A 166 19.72 16.31 22.69
N SER A 167 20.64 17.18 23.07
CA SER A 167 20.62 17.78 24.40
C SER A 167 19.43 18.73 24.54
N TYR A 168 19.04 19.05 25.77
CA TYR A 168 17.91 19.95 26.04
C TYR A 168 17.98 21.27 25.25
N SER A 169 19.15 21.92 25.21
CA SER A 169 19.33 23.16 24.45
C SER A 169 19.29 22.97 22.94
N GLU A 170 19.73 21.81 22.42
CA GLU A 170 19.63 21.47 21.00
C GLU A 170 18.19 21.17 20.58
N LEU A 171 17.44 20.48 21.44
CA LEU A 171 16.02 20.19 21.22
C LEU A 171 15.19 21.47 21.18
N GLU A 172 15.41 22.37 22.15
CA GLU A 172 14.78 23.70 22.15
C GLU A 172 15.15 24.48 20.87
N ALA A 173 16.42 24.45 20.45
CA ALA A 173 16.85 25.08 19.20
C ALA A 173 16.07 24.54 17.99
N VAL A 174 15.90 23.22 17.91
CA VAL A 174 15.14 22.56 16.83
C VAL A 174 13.68 23.00 16.84
N LYS A 175 13.01 23.08 17.99
CA LYS A 175 11.64 23.58 18.08
C LYS A 175 11.52 24.99 17.51
N TYR A 176 12.42 25.90 17.88
CA TYR A 176 12.40 27.26 17.34
C TYR A 176 12.68 27.30 15.83
N ILE A 177 13.63 26.51 15.35
CA ILE A 177 13.98 26.43 13.92
C ILE A 177 12.77 25.99 13.09
N PHE A 178 12.11 24.89 13.48
CA PHE A 178 11.00 24.34 12.69
C PHE A 178 9.67 25.06 12.92
N ASN A 179 9.57 25.93 13.94
CA ASN A 179 8.47 26.89 14.06
C ASN A 179 8.64 28.10 13.12
N GLU A 180 9.87 28.44 12.70
CA GLU A 180 10.13 29.54 11.74
C GLU A 180 10.08 29.08 10.27
N ILE A 181 10.23 27.78 9.99
CA ILE A 181 10.15 27.23 8.63
C ILE A 181 8.69 26.92 8.29
N GLU A 182 8.15 27.62 7.29
CA GLU A 182 6.82 27.32 6.74
C GLU A 182 6.90 26.13 5.76
N GLY A 183 6.21 25.04 6.08
CA GLY A 183 6.19 23.84 5.22
C GLY A 183 7.45 22.98 5.36
N ASN A 184 7.78 22.16 4.35
CA ASN A 184 8.85 21.15 4.44
C ASN A 184 10.25 21.65 4.02
N GLU A 185 10.38 22.88 3.55
CA GLU A 185 11.63 23.44 3.02
C GLU A 185 11.76 24.92 3.39
N GLY A 186 12.96 25.38 3.75
CA GLY A 186 13.16 26.77 4.12
C GLY A 186 14.62 27.19 4.24
N PHE A 187 14.83 28.50 4.43
CA PHE A 187 16.15 29.08 4.67
C PHE A 187 16.27 29.58 6.10
N LEU A 188 17.38 29.21 6.73
CA LEU A 188 17.66 29.53 8.12
C LEU A 188 18.94 30.36 8.22
N VAL A 189 18.87 31.49 8.94
CA VAL A 189 20.08 32.26 9.29
C VAL A 189 20.39 32.01 10.76
N ALA A 190 21.32 31.09 11.03
CA ALA A 190 21.66 30.65 12.39
C ALA A 190 22.08 31.81 13.33
N SER A 191 22.69 32.87 12.82
CA SER A 191 23.05 34.05 13.62
C SER A 191 21.84 34.80 14.14
N LYS A 192 20.78 34.91 13.34
CA LYS A 192 19.54 35.60 13.71
C LYS A 192 18.79 34.83 14.81
N LEU A 193 18.68 33.51 14.67
CA LEU A 193 18.08 32.63 15.68
C LEU A 193 18.88 32.62 16.99
N ALA A 194 20.21 32.59 16.91
CA ALA A 194 21.06 32.65 18.10
C ALA A 194 20.79 33.92 18.94
N GLU A 195 20.67 35.07 18.28
CA GLU A 195 20.36 36.35 18.94
C GLU A 195 18.93 36.40 19.49
N GLN A 196 17.95 35.95 18.70
CA GLN A 196 16.52 36.00 19.03
C GLN A 196 16.17 35.08 20.22
N TYR A 197 16.70 33.87 20.24
CA TYR A 197 16.38 32.85 21.25
C TYR A 197 17.45 32.71 22.34
N LYS A 198 18.45 33.61 22.35
CA LYS A 198 19.58 33.63 23.30
C LYS A 198 20.32 32.28 23.37
N LEU A 199 20.47 31.61 22.22
CA LEU A 199 21.21 30.37 22.06
C LEU A 199 22.58 30.63 21.43
N THR A 200 23.53 29.72 21.61
CA THR A 200 24.80 29.79 20.87
C THR A 200 24.63 29.25 19.46
N ARG A 201 25.34 29.85 18.48
CA ARG A 201 25.33 29.35 17.10
C ARG A 201 25.79 27.88 17.01
N SER A 202 26.67 27.44 17.91
CA SER A 202 27.14 26.05 17.95
C SER A 202 26.05 25.06 18.33
N VAL A 203 25.12 25.42 19.23
CA VAL A 203 23.97 24.57 19.59
C VAL A 203 23.06 24.36 18.37
N ILE A 204 22.74 25.43 17.64
CA ILE A 204 21.93 25.35 16.41
C ILE A 204 22.59 24.45 15.35
N VAL A 205 23.88 24.68 15.08
CA VAL A 205 24.62 23.92 14.06
C VAL A 205 24.76 22.44 14.44
N ASN A 206 25.01 22.14 15.73
CA ASN A 206 25.12 20.77 16.20
C ASN A 206 23.78 20.03 16.13
N ALA A 207 22.68 20.69 16.50
CA ALA A 207 21.35 20.12 16.42
C ALA A 207 20.98 19.76 14.97
N LEU A 208 21.21 20.68 14.03
CA LEU A 208 20.99 20.44 12.60
C LEU A 208 21.87 19.30 12.07
N ARG A 209 23.16 19.25 12.45
CA ARG A 209 24.06 18.17 12.06
C ARG A 209 23.61 16.80 12.57
N LYS A 210 23.09 16.72 13.80
CA LYS A 210 22.55 15.46 14.36
C LYS A 210 21.31 14.99 13.60
N LEU A 211 20.37 15.89 13.31
CA LEU A 211 19.17 15.56 12.52
C LEU A 211 19.51 15.15 11.07
N GLU A 212 20.48 15.83 10.46
CA GLU A 212 20.99 15.48 9.13
C GLU A 212 21.66 14.11 9.13
N SER A 213 22.45 13.81 10.17
CA SER A 213 23.14 12.51 10.31
C SER A 213 22.15 11.35 10.51
N ALA A 214 20.99 11.62 11.11
CA ALA A 214 19.90 10.65 11.24
C ALA A 214 19.04 10.51 9.98
N GLY A 215 19.30 11.31 8.93
CA GLY A 215 18.52 11.30 7.69
C GLY A 215 17.12 11.89 7.84
N VAL A 216 16.89 12.69 8.89
CA VAL A 216 15.60 13.35 9.14
C VAL A 216 15.48 14.62 8.30
N ILE A 217 16.59 15.30 8.06
CA ILE A 217 16.68 16.52 7.25
C ILE A 217 17.88 16.49 6.29
N ASP A 218 17.86 17.33 5.27
CA ASP A 218 19.00 17.70 4.42
C ASP A 218 19.34 19.17 4.68
N ALA A 219 20.58 19.47 5.09
CA ALA A 219 21.00 20.81 5.49
C ALA A 219 22.20 21.29 4.65
N ARG A 220 21.95 22.21 3.72
CA ARG A 220 22.98 22.75 2.82
C ARG A 220 23.37 24.17 3.16
N SER A 221 24.63 24.38 3.54
CA SER A 221 25.16 25.72 3.82
C SER A 221 25.30 26.54 2.54
N LEU A 222 24.76 27.75 2.53
CA LEU A 222 24.90 28.74 1.45
C LEU A 222 25.76 29.94 1.89
N GLY A 223 26.63 29.73 2.88
CA GLY A 223 27.49 30.76 3.44
C GLY A 223 26.69 31.90 4.06
N MET A 224 26.95 33.13 3.62
CA MET A 224 26.31 34.33 4.19
C MET A 224 24.79 34.42 3.94
N LYS A 225 24.26 33.64 2.99
CA LYS A 225 22.82 33.59 2.70
C LYS A 225 22.04 32.71 3.70
N GLY A 226 22.74 31.98 4.56
CA GLY A 226 22.16 31.05 5.53
C GLY A 226 22.32 29.59 5.14
N THR A 227 21.54 28.73 5.77
CA THR A 227 21.49 27.28 5.52
C THR A 227 20.12 26.95 4.95
N TYR A 228 20.10 26.29 3.80
CA TYR A 228 18.90 25.70 3.26
C TYR A 228 18.61 24.39 3.99
N ILE A 229 17.38 24.20 4.45
CA ILE A 229 16.94 23.02 5.16
C ILE A 229 15.76 22.42 4.41
N LYS A 230 15.81 21.10 4.20
CA LYS A 230 14.69 20.31 3.69
C LYS A 230 14.38 19.18 4.66
N VAL A 231 13.13 19.05 5.05
CA VAL A 231 12.64 17.93 5.85
C VAL A 231 12.48 16.71 4.95
N LEU A 232 13.14 15.60 5.30
CA LEU A 232 13.08 14.34 4.56
C LEU A 232 12.03 13.39 5.14
N ASN A 233 11.66 13.58 6.40
CA ASN A 233 10.71 12.75 7.12
C ASN A 233 9.53 13.58 7.63
N ASP A 234 8.35 13.31 7.09
CA ASP A 234 7.12 14.05 7.36
C ASP A 234 6.66 13.97 8.83
N TYR A 235 7.14 12.97 9.59
CA TYR A 235 6.82 12.82 11.01
C TYR A 235 7.61 13.77 11.93
N LEU A 236 8.57 14.55 11.41
CA LEU A 236 9.35 15.49 12.22
C LEU A 236 8.46 16.48 12.99
N TYR A 237 7.51 17.12 12.31
CA TYR A 237 6.62 18.10 12.94
C TYR A 237 5.66 17.46 13.95
N GLU A 238 5.16 16.26 13.65
CA GLU A 238 4.28 15.51 14.54
C GLU A 238 5.00 15.14 15.85
N GLU A 239 6.22 14.62 15.77
CA GLU A 239 6.99 14.23 16.96
C GLU A 239 7.48 15.46 17.74
N LEU A 240 7.87 16.55 17.07
CA LEU A 240 8.26 17.79 17.75
C LEU A 240 7.12 18.44 18.54
N ALA A 241 5.87 18.25 18.12
CA ALA A 241 4.70 18.76 18.84
C ALA A 241 4.36 17.96 20.11
N GLN A 242 4.87 16.72 20.22
CA GLN A 242 4.63 15.85 21.38
C GLN A 242 5.63 16.06 22.52
N VAL A 243 6.76 16.71 22.24
CA VAL A 243 7.87 16.95 23.17
C VAL A 243 7.91 18.42 23.56
#